data_AF-A0A2J0LJF3-F1
#
_entry.id   AF-A0A2J0LJF3-F1
#
_cell.length_a   1.000
_cell.length_b   1.000
_cell.length_c   1.000
_cell.angle_alpha   90.00
_cell.angle_beta   90.00
_cell.angle_gamma   90.00
#
_symmetry.space_group_name_H-M   'P 1'
#
loop_
_entity.id
_entity.type
_entity.pdbx_description
1 polymer ?
#
loop_
_entity_poly.entity_id
_entity_poly.type
_entity_poly.pdbx_seq_one_letter_code
_entity_poly.pdbx_strand_id
1 'polypeptide(L)'
;MRNKYYFIVSILAILSFYGCNIVPKSVQYQREEEKLIGSADIINPKIEEVQVILKSEGYEPGNTDGRMGKETRDAIKAFQES
;
A
#
# COMPACT_ATOMS: atom_id res chain seq x y z
N MET A 1 -41.08 -16.61 24.90
CA MET A 1 -40.22 -15.47 25.29
C MET A 1 -38.74 -15.85 25.34
N ARG A 2 -38.36 -16.92 26.07
CA ARG A 2 -36.98 -17.39 26.23
C ARG A 2 -36.26 -17.82 24.94
N ASN A 3 -36.93 -18.46 23.98
CA ASN A 3 -36.30 -18.83 22.69
C ASN A 3 -35.97 -17.63 21.79
N LYS A 4 -36.78 -16.56 21.84
CA LYS A 4 -36.49 -15.32 21.11
C LYS A 4 -35.27 -14.61 21.69
N TYR A 5 -35.09 -14.70 23.01
CA TYR A 5 -33.89 -14.19 23.69
C TYR A 5 -32.64 -14.98 23.30
N TYR A 6 -32.68 -16.31 23.31
CA TYR A 6 -31.55 -17.13 22.84
C TYR A 6 -31.18 -16.84 21.38
N PHE A 7 -32.17 -16.66 20.49
CA PHE A 7 -31.95 -16.29 19.10
C PHE A 7 -31.22 -14.94 18.95
N ILE A 8 -31.64 -13.93 19.72
CA ILE A 8 -30.99 -12.60 19.75
C ILE A 8 -29.56 -12.71 20.32
N VAL A 9 -29.36 -13.45 21.41
CA VAL A 9 -28.04 -13.65 22.02
C VAL A 9 -27.09 -14.38 21.08
N SER A 10 -27.57 -15.37 20.32
CA SER A 10 -26.75 -16.07 19.32
C SER A 10 -26.34 -15.17 18.15
N ILE A 11 -27.22 -14.27 17.68
CA ILE A 11 -26.88 -13.33 16.60
C ILE A 11 -25.82 -12.32 17.07
N LEU A 12 -25.98 -11.78 18.29
CA LEU A 12 -25.00 -10.84 18.86
C LEU A 12 -23.64 -11.52 19.10
N ALA A 13 -23.63 -12.77 19.54
CA ALA A 13 -22.39 -13.54 19.69
C ALA A 13 -21.68 -13.73 18.34
N ILE A 14 -22.41 -14.11 17.29
CA ILE A 14 -21.87 -14.31 15.93
C ILE A 14 -21.28 -13.02 15.35
N LEU A 15 -21.96 -11.88 15.51
CA LEU A 15 -21.47 -10.57 15.05
C LEU A 15 -20.20 -10.12 15.77
N SER A 16 -19.95 -10.63 16.99
CA SER A 16 -18.74 -10.31 17.77
C SER A 16 -17.49 -11.06 17.29
N PHE A 17 -17.65 -12.17 16.57
CA PHE A 17 -16.53 -12.96 16.03
C PHE A 17 -16.15 -12.57 14.60
N TYR A 18 -17.01 -11.82 13.89
CA TYR A 18 -16.67 -11.22 12.60
C TYR A 18 -15.94 -9.88 12.79
N GLY A 19 -14.82 -9.90 13.52
CA GLY A 19 -13.87 -8.80 13.47
C GLY A 19 -13.41 -8.62 12.02
N CYS A 20 -13.58 -7.41 11.47
CA CYS A 20 -13.23 -7.13 10.09
C CYS A 20 -11.71 -6.95 9.98
N ASN A 21 -10.99 -7.91 9.42
CA ASN A 21 -9.55 -7.77 9.14
C ASN A 21 -9.37 -6.95 7.84
N ILE A 22 -9.77 -5.67 7.87
CA ILE A 22 -9.59 -4.74 6.75
C ILE A 22 -8.13 -4.31 6.76
N VAL A 23 -7.31 -4.97 5.94
CA VAL A 23 -5.98 -4.46 5.62
C VAL A 23 -6.16 -3.33 4.59
N PRO A 24 -5.79 -2.08 4.91
CA PRO A 24 -5.95 -0.98 3.97
C PRO A 24 -5.14 -1.24 2.70
N LYS A 25 -5.70 -0.87 1.54
CA LYS A 25 -5.11 -1.13 0.22
C LYS A 25 -3.67 -0.60 0.09
N SER A 26 -3.33 0.46 0.82
CA SER A 26 -1.96 1.00 0.91
C SER A 26 -0.94 0.00 1.43
N VAL A 27 -1.31 -0.84 2.39
CA VAL A 27 -0.42 -1.85 2.99
C VAL A 27 -0.23 -3.06 2.06
N GLN A 28 -1.21 -3.36 1.20
CA GLN A 28 -1.04 -4.41 0.18
C GLN A 28 -0.11 -3.95 -0.95
N TYR A 29 -0.24 -2.70 -1.41
CA TYR A 29 0.61 -2.13 -2.46
C TYR A 29 2.10 -2.08 -2.06
N GLN A 30 2.39 -1.65 -0.83
CA GLN A 30 3.74 -1.66 -0.27
C GLN A 30 4.40 -3.05 -0.33
N ARG A 31 3.60 -4.12 -0.17
CA ARG A 31 4.09 -5.51 -0.18
C ARG A 31 4.36 -6.04 -1.60
N GLU A 32 3.73 -5.47 -2.61
CA GLU A 32 4.00 -5.80 -4.03
C GLU A 32 5.22 -5.04 -4.53
N GLU A 33 5.36 -3.76 -4.17
CA GLU A 33 6.58 -2.99 -4.42
C GLU A 33 7.80 -3.68 -3.79
N GLU A 34 7.70 -4.12 -2.53
CA GLU A 34 8.79 -4.78 -1.82
C GLU A 34 9.34 -6.02 -2.56
N LYS A 35 8.48 -6.75 -3.28
CA LYS A 35 8.92 -7.92 -4.08
C LYS A 35 9.76 -7.54 -5.28
N LEU A 36 9.56 -6.35 -5.85
CA LEU A 36 10.22 -5.90 -7.07
C LEU A 36 11.55 -5.21 -6.77
N ILE A 37 11.54 -4.32 -5.79
CA ILE A 37 12.70 -3.46 -5.48
C ILE A 37 13.38 -3.83 -4.17
N GLY A 38 12.78 -4.67 -3.32
CA GLY A 38 13.23 -4.91 -1.94
C GLY A 38 12.60 -3.91 -0.97
N SER A 39 13.09 -3.85 0.27
CA SER A 39 12.52 -2.95 1.29
C SER A 39 12.52 -1.50 0.80
N ALA A 40 11.33 -0.90 0.76
CA ALA A 40 11.09 0.48 0.36
C ALA A 40 11.33 1.49 1.50
N ASP A 41 11.47 0.99 2.73
CA ASP A 41 11.68 1.78 3.95
C ASP A 41 13.16 2.16 4.15
N ILE A 42 14.06 1.57 3.36
CA ILE A 42 15.50 1.84 3.34
C ILE A 42 15.91 2.54 2.03
N ILE A 43 17.07 3.20 2.07
CA ILE A 43 17.71 3.74 0.85
C ILE A 43 18.08 2.58 -0.06
N ASN A 44 17.68 2.67 -1.32
CA ASN A 44 17.83 1.62 -2.30
C ASN A 44 18.41 2.17 -3.62
N PRO A 45 19.56 1.67 -4.08
CA PRO A 45 20.20 2.17 -5.29
C PRO A 45 19.34 1.96 -6.56
N LYS A 46 18.48 0.93 -6.59
CA LYS A 46 17.55 0.74 -7.72
C LYS A 46 16.49 1.82 -7.78
N ILE A 47 16.03 2.31 -6.62
CA ILE A 47 15.07 3.42 -6.57
C ILE A 47 15.75 4.70 -7.03
N GLU A 48 17.01 4.91 -6.63
CA GLU A 48 17.80 6.06 -7.06
C GLU A 48 17.96 6.09 -8.59
N GLU A 49 18.27 4.94 -9.20
CA GLU A 49 18.34 4.79 -10.66
C GLU A 49 17.00 5.13 -11.34
N VAL A 50 15.88 4.62 -10.81
CA VAL A 50 14.54 4.95 -11.31
C VAL A 50 14.26 6.45 -11.20
N GLN A 51 14.62 7.09 -10.08
CA GLN A 51 14.46 8.54 -9.89
C GLN A 51 15.28 9.34 -10.91
N VAL A 52 16.50 8.91 -11.23
CA VAL A 52 17.32 9.54 -12.29
C VAL A 52 16.64 9.43 -13.64
N ILE A 53 16.17 8.23 -14.00
CA ILE A 53 15.51 7.98 -15.30
C ILE A 53 14.23 8.79 -15.42
N LEU A 54 13.36 8.77 -14.41
CA LEU A 54 12.13 9.56 -14.43
C LEU A 54 12.41 11.05 -14.64
N LYS A 55 13.44 11.58 -13.97
CA LYS A 55 13.84 12.97 -14.13
C LYS A 55 14.39 13.27 -15.52
N SER A 56 15.14 12.36 -16.13
CA SER A 56 15.63 12.53 -17.50
C SER A 56 14.51 12.48 -18.54
N GLU A 57 13.45 11.71 -18.27
CA GLU A 57 12.24 11.63 -19.10
C GLU A 57 11.26 12.80 -18.87
N GLY A 58 11.59 13.74 -17.97
CA GLY A 58 10.80 14.95 -17.72
C GLY A 58 9.72 14.82 -16.65
N TYR A 59 9.72 13.73 -15.87
CA TYR A 59 8.87 13.56 -14.70
C TYR A 59 9.54 14.11 -13.43
N GLU A 60 8.74 14.37 -12.39
CA GLU A 60 9.22 14.96 -11.13
C GLU A 60 9.12 13.97 -9.95
N PRO A 61 10.08 13.04 -9.79
CA PRO A 61 10.05 12.02 -8.74
C PRO A 61 10.48 12.54 -7.35
N GLY A 62 10.70 13.85 -7.20
CA GLY A 62 11.28 14.46 -5.99
C GLY A 62 12.81 14.38 -5.95
N ASN A 63 13.36 14.19 -4.76
CA ASN A 63 14.80 14.03 -4.54
C ASN A 63 15.29 12.67 -5.06
N THR A 64 16.50 12.65 -5.64
CA THR A 64 17.22 11.43 -6.03
C THR A 64 17.99 10.91 -4.83
N ASP A 65 17.28 10.34 -3.86
CA ASP A 65 17.83 9.87 -2.57
C ASP A 65 17.66 8.35 -2.35
N GLY A 66 17.10 7.65 -3.34
CA GLY A 66 16.86 6.21 -3.28
C GLY A 66 15.73 5.79 -2.35
N ARG A 67 14.85 6.70 -1.91
CA ARG A 67 13.68 6.38 -1.08
C ARG A 67 12.40 6.32 -1.92
N MET A 68 11.55 5.31 -1.68
CA MET A 68 10.23 5.23 -2.36
C MET A 68 9.23 6.21 -1.73
N GLY A 69 9.37 7.50 -2.06
CA GLY A 69 8.49 8.57 -1.60
C GLY A 69 7.15 8.64 -2.35
N LYS A 70 6.28 9.55 -1.91
CA LYS A 70 5.02 9.84 -2.61
C LYS A 70 5.28 10.40 -4.01
N GLU A 71 6.19 11.36 -4.14
CA GLU A 71 6.54 12.01 -5.41
C GLU A 71 7.10 11.00 -6.41
N THR A 72 7.99 10.11 -5.96
CA THR A 72 8.52 9.03 -6.80
C THR A 72 7.42 8.10 -7.31
N ARG A 73 6.46 7.70 -6.46
CA ARG A 73 5.31 6.88 -6.88
C ARG A 73 4.40 7.61 -7.87
N ASP A 74 4.13 8.88 -7.63
CA ASP A 74 3.30 9.69 -8.51
C ASP A 74 3.97 9.87 -9.89
N ALA A 75 5.29 10.08 -9.92
CA ALA A 75 6.06 10.15 -11.15
C ALA A 75 6.10 8.81 -11.90
N ILE A 76 6.27 7.68 -11.20
CA ILE A 76 6.16 6.34 -11.81
C ILE A 76 4.79 6.15 -12.44
N LYS A 77 3.73 6.52 -11.73
CA LYS A 77 2.37 6.38 -12.23
C LYS A 77 2.15 7.22 -13.49
N ALA A 78 2.59 8.48 -13.48
CA ALA A 78 2.50 9.36 -14.65
C ALA A 78 3.27 8.80 -15.85
N PHE A 79 4.49 8.27 -15.62
CA PHE A 79 5.29 7.60 -16.64
C PHE A 79 4.61 6.35 -17.23
N GLN A 80 3.86 5.61 -16.41
CA GLN A 80 3.13 4.42 -16.87
C GLN A 80 1.84 4.74 -17.64
N GLU A 81 1.28 5.95 -17.44
CA GLU A 81 0.05 6.40 -18.09
C GLU A 81 0.31 7.14 -19.42
N SER A 82 1.56 7.53 -19.71
CA SER A 82 1.99 8.16 -20.97
C SER A 82 2.23 7.15 -22.09
#